data_AF-A0A7V2H9N4-F1
#
_entry.id   AF-A0A7V2H9N4-F1
#
_cell.length_a   1.000
_cell.length_b   1.000
_cell.length_c   1.000
_cell.angle_alpha   90.00
_cell.angle_beta   90.00
_cell.angle_gamma   90.00
#
_symmetry.space_group_name_H-M   'P 1'
#
loop_
_entity.id
_entity.type
_entity.pdbx_description
1 polymer ?
#
loop_
_entity_poly.entity_id
_entity_poly.type
_entity_poly.pdbx_seq_one_letter_code
_entity_poly.pdbx_strand_id
1 'polypeptide(L)' 'MLSSGRCLTNCDFSNGMARACTVCGRGAMNSLSRSHSNIGTKRKQHVNLQTMLVSGRRVKACASCVRTQTKQLKAVTA' A
#
# COMPACT_ATOMS: atom_id res chain seq x y z
N MET A 1 0.52 -27.08 -31.18
CA MET A 1 1.56 -26.10 -30.79
C MET A 1 0.93 -24.71 -30.56
N LEU A 2 0.14 -24.54 -29.51
CA LEU A 2 -0.08 -23.23 -28.90
C LEU A 2 0.21 -23.39 -27.41
N SER A 3 1.51 -23.42 -27.15
CA SER A 3 2.11 -23.52 -25.83
C SER A 3 1.78 -22.27 -25.02
N SER A 4 1.00 -22.45 -23.96
CA SER A 4 1.24 -21.84 -22.65
C SER A 4 1.70 -20.38 -22.63
N GLY A 5 0.74 -19.45 -22.66
CA GLY A 5 0.91 -18.08 -22.16
C GLY A 5 0.94 -18.04 -20.63
N ARG A 6 1.96 -18.63 -20.01
CA ARG A 6 2.33 -18.35 -18.62
C ARG A 6 3.16 -17.07 -18.60
N CYS A 7 2.56 -15.95 -18.21
CA CYS A 7 3.32 -14.87 -17.58
C CYS A 7 3.12 -14.95 -16.07
N LEU A 8 3.69 -16.01 -15.48
CA LEU A 8 4.09 -16.05 -14.07
C LEU A 8 5.51 -15.47 -14.04
N THR A 9 5.63 -14.22 -13.59
CA THR A 9 6.79 -13.54 -13.00
C THR A 9 6.90 -12.10 -13.50
N ASN A 10 6.81 -11.19 -12.53
CA ASN A 10 7.44 -9.88 -12.52
C ASN A 10 7.01 -8.89 -13.62
N CYS A 11 5.74 -8.48 -13.61
CA CYS A 11 5.41 -7.13 -14.06
C CYS A 11 5.84 -6.13 -12.97
N ASP A 12 7.13 -5.85 -13.02
CA ASP A 12 7.79 -4.58 -12.68
C ASP A 12 6.97 -3.61 -11.81
N PHE A 13 7.16 -3.74 -10.50
CA PHE A 13 6.72 -2.83 -9.44
C PHE A 13 7.56 -1.53 -9.46
N SER A 14 7.79 -0.97 -10.65
CA SER A 14 8.63 0.20 -10.86
C SER A 14 7.84 1.47 -10.60
N ASN A 15 8.16 2.06 -9.46
CA ASN A 15 7.97 3.45 -9.06
C ASN A 15 7.61 4.41 -10.22
N GLY A 16 6.34 4.75 -10.32
CA GLY A 16 5.88 5.89 -11.12
C GLY A 16 4.56 6.41 -10.58
N MET A 17 4.59 7.35 -9.63
CA MET A 17 3.43 8.12 -9.12
C MET A 17 2.26 7.33 -8.48
N ALA A 18 2.35 6.01 -8.30
CA ALA A 18 1.30 5.25 -7.62
C ALA A 18 1.25 5.65 -6.13
N ARG A 19 0.06 6.01 -5.61
CA ARG A 19 -0.19 6.17 -4.16
C ARG A 19 -0.13 4.79 -3.48
N ALA A 20 1.05 4.21 -3.42
CA ALA A 20 1.31 2.89 -2.86
C ALA A 20 2.43 2.94 -1.81
N CYS A 21 2.31 2.06 -0.82
CA CYS A 21 3.29 1.82 0.22
C CYS A 21 4.53 1.16 -0.38
N THR A 22 5.73 1.76 -0.24
CA THR A 22 6.97 1.16 -0.76
C THR A 22 7.41 -0.09 0.02
N VAL A 23 6.99 -0.18 1.28
CA VAL A 23 7.35 -1.29 2.20
C VAL A 23 6.46 -2.52 1.98
N CYS A 24 5.21 -2.31 1.59
CA CYS A 24 4.16 -3.33 1.66
C CYS A 24 3.30 -3.43 0.41
N GLY A 25 3.55 -2.61 -0.61
CA GLY A 25 2.85 -2.63 -1.90
C GLY A 25 1.39 -2.20 -1.86
N ARG A 26 0.80 -1.94 -0.69
CA ARG A 26 -0.62 -1.56 -0.56
C ARG A 26 -0.92 -0.25 -1.30
N GLY A 27 -1.82 -0.33 -2.26
CA GLY A 27 -2.35 0.79 -3.04
C GLY A 27 -3.78 1.16 -2.66
N ALA A 28 -4.32 2.17 -3.34
CA ALA A 28 -5.71 2.57 -3.16
C ALA A 28 -6.68 1.50 -3.66
N MET A 29 -7.72 1.21 -2.88
CA MET A 29 -8.76 0.25 -3.23
C MET A 29 -10.01 0.97 -3.75
N ASN A 30 -10.78 0.32 -4.61
CA ASN A 30 -12.10 0.80 -5.01
C ASN A 30 -13.13 0.37 -3.95
N SER A 31 -14.02 1.28 -3.56
CA SER A 31 -15.13 0.94 -2.68
C SER A 31 -16.40 1.69 -3.06
N LEU A 32 -17.53 1.26 -2.49
CA LEU A 32 -18.81 1.92 -2.65
C LEU A 32 -19.16 2.66 -1.37
N SER A 33 -19.49 3.96 -1.47
CA SER A 33 -20.21 4.66 -0.41
C SER A 33 -21.68 4.32 -0.54
N ARG A 34 -22.33 3.93 0.54
CA ARG A 34 -23.78 3.69 0.58
C ARG A 34 -24.46 4.84 1.32
N SER A 35 -25.51 5.40 0.73
CA SER A 35 -26.36 6.38 1.41
C SER A 35 -27.30 5.70 2.40
N HIS A 36 -28.02 6.50 3.19
CA HIS A 36 -29.09 6.00 4.06
C HIS A 36 -30.18 5.23 3.27
N SER A 37 -30.35 5.53 1.99
CA SER A 37 -31.25 4.83 1.06
C SER A 37 -30.55 3.69 0.29
N ASN A 38 -29.35 3.26 0.72
CA ASN A 38 -28.53 2.20 0.11
C ASN A 38 -28.04 2.44 -1.34
N ILE A 39 -28.18 3.66 -1.85
CA ILE A 39 -27.68 4.03 -3.18
C ILE A 39 -26.15 4.03 -3.15
N GLY A 40 -25.53 3.28 -4.06
CA GLY A 40 -24.08 3.09 -4.12
C GLY A 40 -23.40 4.11 -5.01
N THR A 41 -22.49 4.91 -4.45
CA THR A 41 -21.58 5.78 -5.20
C THR A 41 -20.16 5.21 -5.20
N LYS A 42 -19.52 5.15 -6.36
CA LYS A 42 -18.13 4.67 -6.47
C LYS A 42 -17.18 5.69 -5.84
N ARG A 43 -16.31 5.24 -4.93
CA ARG A 43 -15.25 6.05 -4.31
C ARG A 43 -13.93 5.28 -4.28
N LYS A 44 -12.82 6.01 -4.20
CA LYS A 44 -11.49 5.42 -3.98
C LYS A 44 -11.12 5.54 -2.51
N GLN A 45 -10.69 4.45 -1.90
CA GLN A 45 -10.11 4.42 -0.56
C GLN A 45 -8.60 4.56 -0.68
N HIS A 46 -8.10 5.74 -0.34
CA HIS A 46 -6.67 6.01 -0.31
C HIS A 46 -6.05 5.46 0.98
N VAL A 47 -4.90 4.82 0.84
CA VAL A 47 -4.07 4.43 1.97
C VAL A 47 -3.43 5.69 2.56
N ASN A 48 -3.40 5.81 3.89
CA ASN A 48 -2.68 6.88 4.57
C ASN A 48 -1.17 6.64 4.42
N LEU A 49 -0.54 7.36 3.50
CA LEU A 49 0.88 7.29 3.18
C LEU A 49 1.60 8.45 3.88
N GLN A 50 2.54 8.10 4.75
CA GLN A 50 3.39 9.05 5.45
C GLN A 50 4.82 8.91 4.95
N THR A 51 5.52 10.04 4.82
CA THR A 51 6.94 10.03 4.45
C THR A 51 7.75 9.78 5.71
N MET A 52 8.54 8.72 5.72
CA MET A 52 9.43 8.36 6.83
C MET A 52 10.86 8.19 6.33
N LEU A 53 11.81 8.40 7.23
CA LEU A 53 13.21 8.09 6.98
C LEU A 53 13.49 6.67 7.44
N VAL A 54 13.74 5.78 6.49
CA VAL A 54 14.16 4.41 6.75
C VAL A 54 15.55 4.27 6.15
N SER A 55 16.53 3.87 6.97
CA SER A 55 17.93 3.67 6.55
C SER A 55 18.53 4.82 5.72
N GLY A 56 18.27 6.07 6.12
CA GLY A 56 18.81 7.26 5.45
C GLY A 56 18.07 7.68 4.17
N ARG A 57 17.02 6.94 3.76
CA ARG A 57 16.20 7.27 2.58
C ARG A 57 14.79 7.67 2.98
N ARG A 58 14.25 8.70 2.31
CA ARG A 58 12.85 9.11 2.47
C ARG A 58 11.96 8.16 1.67
N VAL A 59 11.12 7.40 2.36
CA VAL A 59 10.20 6.43 1.77
C VAL A 59 8.76 6.72 2.19
N LYS A 60 7.79 6.40 1.31
CA LYS A 60 6.37 6.50 1.63
C LYS A 60 5.89 5.20 2.27
N ALA A 61 5.64 5.24 3.58
CA ALA A 61 5.17 4.10 4.37
C ALA A 61 3.69 4.29 4.75
N CYS A 62 2.94 3.18 4.85
CA CYS A 62 1.57 3.23 5.36
C CYS A 62 1.55 3.24 6.90
N ALA A 63 0.48 3.77 7.49
CA ALA A 63 0.32 3.89 8.95
C ALA A 63 0.58 2.58 9.74
N SER A 64 0.19 1.41 9.20
CA SER A 64 0.49 0.13 9.86
C SER A 64 1.97 -0.24 9.85
N CYS A 65 2.72 0.10 8.80
CA CYS A 65 4.18 -0.14 8.78
C CYS A 65 4.87 0.77 9.79
N VAL A 66 4.43 2.03 9.92
CA VAL A 66 4.90 2.97 10.95
C VAL A 66 4.66 2.41 12.35
N ARG A 67 3.45 1.90 12.60
CA ARG A 67 3.08 1.28 13.88
C ARG A 67 3.92 0.05 14.20
N THR A 68 4.23 -0.79 13.22
CA THR A 68 5.09 -1.98 13.44
C THR A 68 6.52 -1.56 13.80
N GLN A 69 7.09 -0.59 13.09
CA GLN A 69 8.45 -0.10 13.37
C GLN A 69 8.55 0.48 14.79
N THR A 70 7.60 1.33 15.18
CA THR A 70 7.58 1.91 16.53
C THR A 70 7.40 0.86 17.63
N LYS A 71 6.61 -0.20 17.39
CA LYS A 71 6.49 -1.32 18.33
C LYS A 71 7.81 -2.09 18.48
N GLN A 72 8.49 -2.36 17.36
CA GLN A 72 9.77 -3.07 17.37
C GLN A 72 10.86 -2.26 18.08
N LEU A 73 10.97 -0.96 17.81
CA LEU A 73 11.89 -0.08 18.52
C LEU A 73 11.67 -0.13 20.04
N LYS A 74 10.41 0.00 20.49
CA LYS A 74 10.06 -0.08 21.91
C LYS A 74 10.43 -1.41 22.55
N ALA A 75 10.22 -2.53 21.83
CA ALA A 75 10.55 -3.85 22.32
C ALA A 75 12.07 -4.12 22.41
N VAL A 76 12.88 -3.40 21.63
CA VAL A 76 14.34 -3.50 21.68
C VAL A 76 14.93 -2.61 22.79
N THR A 77 14.29 -1.48 23.08
CA THR A 77 14.74 -0.53 24.11
C THR A 77 14.24 -0.84 25.52
N ALA A 78 13.35 -1.81 25.67
CA ALA A 78 12.81 -2.28 26.95
C ALA A 78 13.52 -3.56 27.39
#